data_AF-A0A6C2E295-F1
#
_entry.id   AF-A0A6C2E295-F1
#
_cell.length_a   1.000
_cell.length_b   1.000
_cell.length_c   1.000
_cell.angle_alpha   90.00
_cell.angle_beta   90.00
_cell.angle_gamma   90.00
#
_symmetry.space_group_name_H-M   'P 1'
#
loop_
_entity.id
_entity.type
_entity.pdbx_description
1 polymer ?
#
loop_
_entity_poly.entity_id
_entity_poly.type
_entity_poly.pdbx_seq_one_letter_code
_entity_poly.pdbx_strand_id
1 'polypeptide(L)'
;MTSKQWRSLASIFFVCLICLGITFTNSFAPNVSAATEPSRSQIIDRFENIKTKMAKLRFCYNESCFYRNVVSKVVPPSNTNPHYTAEISAAVERPSSSPDLADYHFIYIDDRWQLVKGEEFTDVADYVFIGDRYEIYSVHNSHTLRGNLDKAKEEGGIKSGYLPLYYEVLNRGIEKL
;
A
#
# COMPACT_ATOMS: atom_id res chain seq x y z
N MET A 1 59.59 15.41 30.82
CA MET A 1 58.32 15.05 30.16
C MET A 1 57.26 14.80 31.24
N THR A 2 56.27 15.68 31.32
CA THR A 2 55.28 15.71 32.40
C THR A 2 54.20 14.64 32.24
N SER A 3 53.78 14.01 33.35
CA SER A 3 52.80 12.90 33.44
C SER A 3 51.49 13.08 32.66
N LYS A 4 51.13 14.32 32.28
CA LYS A 4 49.98 14.64 31.44
C LYS A 4 50.13 14.17 29.97
N GLN A 5 51.33 14.17 29.40
CA GLN A 5 51.55 13.74 28.00
C GLN A 5 51.41 12.23 27.81
N TRP A 6 51.82 11.44 28.81
CA TRP A 6 51.69 9.97 28.78
C TRP A 6 50.24 9.51 28.84
N ARG A 7 49.40 10.19 29.63
CA ARG A 7 47.96 9.90 29.69
C ARG A 7 47.25 10.18 28.36
N SER A 8 47.63 11.26 27.68
CA SER A 8 47.05 11.61 26.38
C SER A 8 47.40 10.61 25.29
N LEU A 9 48.64 10.12 25.25
CA LEU A 9 49.06 9.11 24.27
C LEU A 9 48.41 7.76 24.52
N ALA A 10 48.26 7.35 25.79
CA ALA A 10 47.56 6.13 26.15
C ALA A 10 46.07 6.16 25.76
N SER A 11 45.39 7.30 25.94
CA SER A 11 43.99 7.47 25.53
C SER A 11 43.81 7.39 24.02
N ILE A 12 44.71 7.96 23.22
CA ILE A 12 44.65 7.89 21.74
C ILE A 12 44.87 6.44 21.27
N PHE A 13 45.80 5.71 21.90
CA PHE A 13 46.07 4.31 21.56
C PHE A 13 44.87 3.39 21.84
N PHE A 14 44.17 3.62 22.96
CA PHE A 14 42.95 2.87 23.31
C PHE A 14 41.78 3.16 22.35
N VAL A 15 41.59 4.40 21.90
CA VAL A 15 40.55 4.74 20.91
C VAL A 15 40.83 4.07 19.57
N CYS A 16 42.08 4.04 19.11
CA CYS A 16 42.46 3.34 17.88
C CYS A 16 42.23 1.82 17.96
N LEU A 17 42.54 1.18 19.10
CA LEU A 17 42.29 -0.24 19.31
C LEU A 17 40.79 -0.59 19.30
N ILE A 18 39.94 0.28 19.83
CA ILE A 18 38.48 0.10 19.79
C ILE A 18 37.96 0.29 18.37
N CYS A 19 38.43 1.30 17.62
CA CYS A 19 38.03 1.49 16.22
C CYS A 19 38.46 0.31 15.33
N LEU A 20 39.66 -0.24 15.53
CA LEU A 20 40.12 -1.44 14.82
C LEU A 20 39.30 -2.68 15.21
N GLY A 21 38.94 -2.84 16.48
CA GLY A 21 38.08 -3.94 16.95
C GLY A 21 36.68 -3.94 16.32
N ILE A 22 36.06 -2.76 16.14
CA ILE A 22 34.74 -2.61 15.51
C ILE A 22 34.80 -2.91 14.01
N THR A 23 35.92 -2.65 13.33
CA THR A 23 36.07 -2.99 11.91
C THR A 23 36.18 -4.50 11.64
N PHE A 24 36.66 -5.30 12.59
CA PHE A 24 36.79 -6.76 12.42
C PHE A 24 35.51 -7.54 12.75
N THR A 25 34.62 -7.00 13.60
CA THR A 25 33.34 -7.66 13.91
C THR A 25 32.32 -7.55 12.78
N ASN A 26 32.50 -6.62 11.83
CA ASN A 26 31.65 -6.51 10.64
C ASN A 26 32.09 -7.44 9.49
N SER A 27 33.27 -8.06 9.58
CA SER A 27 33.79 -8.98 8.56
C SER A 27 33.17 -10.39 8.64
N PHE A 28 32.43 -10.69 9.71
CA PHE A 28 31.71 -11.95 9.92
C PHE A 28 30.19 -11.73 9.91
N ALA A 29 29.70 -10.77 9.15
CA ALA A 29 28.31 -10.80 8.76
C ALA A 29 28.10 -12.07 7.92
N PRO A 30 27.21 -13.00 8.33
CA PRO A 30 26.86 -14.12 7.47
C PRO A 30 26.39 -13.52 6.15
N ASN A 31 26.86 -14.09 5.03
CA ASN A 31 26.40 -13.76 3.68
C ASN A 31 24.90 -13.48 3.75
N VAL A 32 24.53 -12.20 3.66
CA VAL A 32 23.14 -11.81 3.53
C VAL A 32 22.71 -12.48 2.24
N SER A 33 21.97 -13.58 2.39
CA SER A 33 21.36 -14.28 1.26
C SER A 33 20.67 -13.19 0.48
N ALA A 34 21.14 -12.92 -0.75
CA ALA A 34 20.43 -12.03 -1.66
C ALA A 34 18.99 -12.51 -1.64
N ALA A 35 18.08 -11.67 -1.13
CA ALA A 35 16.67 -12.02 -1.09
C ALA A 35 16.30 -12.35 -2.53
N THR A 36 15.99 -13.63 -2.79
CA THR A 36 15.63 -14.07 -4.13
C THR A 36 14.44 -13.23 -4.56
N GLU A 37 14.62 -12.45 -5.63
CA GLU A 37 13.52 -11.68 -6.18
C GLU A 37 12.36 -12.63 -6.48
N PRO A 38 11.13 -12.26 -6.08
CA PRO A 38 9.98 -13.14 -6.26
C PRO A 38 9.78 -13.42 -7.74
N SER A 39 9.42 -14.66 -8.04
CA SER A 39 9.09 -15.05 -9.40
C SER A 39 7.85 -14.30 -9.88
N ARG A 40 7.71 -14.18 -11.20
CA ARG A 40 6.51 -13.60 -11.83
C ARG A 40 5.22 -14.26 -11.33
N SER A 41 5.21 -15.57 -11.14
CA SER A 41 4.01 -16.27 -10.64
C SER A 41 3.70 -15.86 -9.21
N GLN A 42 4.70 -15.74 -8.34
CA GLN A 42 4.51 -15.28 -6.95
C GLN A 42 3.95 -13.85 -6.90
N ILE A 43 4.43 -12.94 -7.75
CA ILE A 43 3.91 -11.57 -7.83
C ILE A 43 2.43 -11.56 -8.23
N ILE A 44 2.04 -12.38 -9.21
CA ILE A 44 0.65 -12.50 -9.69
C ILE A 44 -0.23 -13.16 -8.62
N ASP A 45 0.20 -14.26 -8.01
CA ASP A 45 -0.58 -14.98 -6.99
C ASP A 45 -0.88 -14.09 -5.78
N ARG A 46 0.09 -13.25 -5.40
CA ARG A 46 -0.06 -12.23 -4.36
C ARG A 46 -1.15 -11.20 -4.70
N PHE A 47 -1.20 -10.75 -5.95
CA PHE A 47 -2.26 -9.85 -6.41
C PHE A 47 -3.64 -10.53 -6.40
N GLU A 48 -3.72 -11.78 -6.85
CA GLU A 48 -4.95 -12.56 -6.85
C GLU A 48 -5.48 -12.82 -5.42
N ASN A 49 -4.59 -12.90 -4.43
CA ASN A 49 -4.96 -12.95 -3.02
C ASN A 49 -5.59 -11.63 -2.54
N ILE A 50 -5.06 -10.48 -2.95
CA ILE A 50 -5.66 -9.16 -2.66
C ILE A 50 -7.08 -9.11 -3.24
N LYS A 51 -7.25 -9.49 -4.51
CA LYS A 51 -8.58 -9.58 -5.17
C LYS A 51 -9.54 -10.48 -4.40
N THR A 52 -9.09 -11.67 -4.02
CA THR A 52 -9.90 -12.64 -3.29
C THR A 52 -10.34 -12.11 -1.92
N LYS A 53 -9.48 -11.37 -1.22
CA LYS A 53 -9.82 -10.73 0.05
C LYS A 53 -10.80 -9.57 -0.17
N MET A 54 -10.56 -8.73 -1.18
CA MET A 54 -11.45 -7.63 -1.56
C MET A 54 -12.87 -8.13 -1.89
N ALA A 55 -13.01 -9.23 -2.64
CA ALA A 55 -14.30 -9.79 -3.03
C ALA A 55 -15.18 -10.23 -1.84
N LYS A 56 -14.59 -10.39 -0.65
CA LYS A 56 -15.30 -10.71 0.60
C LYS A 56 -15.71 -9.48 1.41
N LEU A 57 -15.20 -8.30 1.03
CA LEU A 57 -15.56 -7.05 1.69
C LEU A 57 -16.98 -6.63 1.31
N ARG A 58 -17.59 -5.86 2.20
CA ARG A 58 -18.75 -5.05 1.85
C ARG A 58 -18.25 -3.77 1.16
N PHE A 59 -18.96 -3.35 0.11
CA PHE A 59 -18.69 -2.07 -0.53
C PHE A 59 -19.11 -0.90 0.36
N CYS A 60 -20.21 -1.06 1.10
CA CYS A 60 -20.70 -0.03 2.02
C CYS A 60 -21.28 -0.67 3.29
N TYR A 61 -21.60 0.14 4.31
CA TYR A 61 -22.06 -0.37 5.62
C TYR A 61 -23.38 -1.16 5.58
N ASN A 62 -24.13 -1.13 4.48
CA ASN A 62 -25.39 -1.87 4.35
C ASN A 62 -25.13 -3.37 4.10
N GLU A 63 -25.93 -4.25 4.72
CA GLU A 63 -25.75 -5.71 4.66
C GLU A 63 -25.94 -6.30 3.28
N SER A 64 -26.58 -5.60 2.36
CA SER A 64 -26.80 -6.01 0.97
C SER A 64 -25.79 -5.42 -0.02
N CYS A 65 -24.73 -4.77 0.46
CA CYS A 65 -23.80 -3.99 -0.36
C CYS A 65 -22.49 -4.75 -0.62
N PHE A 66 -22.42 -5.49 -1.73
CA PHE A 66 -21.29 -6.38 -2.03
C PHE A 66 -20.72 -6.14 -3.42
N TYR A 67 -19.44 -6.50 -3.57
CA TYR A 67 -18.81 -6.59 -4.88
C TYR A 67 -19.33 -7.81 -5.65
N ARG A 68 -19.52 -7.61 -6.96
CA ARG A 68 -19.88 -8.64 -7.94
C ARG A 68 -18.97 -8.55 -9.15
N ASN A 69 -18.82 -9.68 -9.84
CA ASN A 69 -18.03 -9.77 -11.07
C ASN A 69 -16.61 -9.19 -10.91
N VAL A 70 -15.96 -9.48 -9.77
CA VAL A 70 -14.62 -8.97 -9.47
C VAL A 70 -13.61 -9.58 -10.42
N VAL A 71 -13.01 -8.75 -11.27
CA VAL A 71 -12.01 -9.13 -12.26
C VAL A 71 -10.69 -8.41 -11.97
N SER A 72 -9.60 -9.03 -12.40
CA SER A 72 -8.25 -8.49 -12.26
C SER A 72 -7.52 -8.50 -13.60
N LYS A 73 -6.61 -7.54 -13.75
CA LYS A 73 -5.66 -7.51 -14.87
C LYS A 73 -4.30 -7.11 -14.33
N VAL A 74 -3.29 -7.94 -14.57
CA VAL A 74 -1.88 -7.66 -14.25
C VAL A 74 -1.12 -7.40 -15.54
N VAL A 75 -0.41 -6.28 -15.60
CA VAL A 75 0.42 -5.87 -16.73
C VAL A 75 1.89 -5.93 -16.30
N PRO A 76 2.74 -6.69 -17.02
CA PRO A 76 4.16 -6.77 -16.71
C PRO A 76 4.90 -5.46 -17.04
N PRO A 77 6.13 -5.28 -16.50
CA PRO A 77 6.99 -4.17 -16.85
C PRO A 77 7.21 -4.08 -18.36
N SER A 78 7.39 -2.85 -18.85
CA SER A 78 7.67 -2.52 -20.23
C SER A 78 8.73 -1.43 -20.31
N ASN A 79 9.21 -1.12 -21.52
CA ASN A 79 10.20 -0.06 -21.73
C ASN A 79 9.73 1.33 -21.26
N THR A 80 8.41 1.56 -21.18
CA THR A 80 7.81 2.82 -20.73
C THR A 80 7.38 2.82 -19.26
N ASN A 81 7.31 1.65 -18.62
CA ASN A 81 6.98 1.52 -17.21
C ASN A 81 7.78 0.36 -16.58
N PRO A 82 8.75 0.64 -15.69
CA PRO A 82 9.62 -0.39 -15.12
C PRO A 82 8.92 -1.28 -14.08
N HIS A 83 7.68 -0.96 -13.69
CA HIS A 83 6.96 -1.68 -12.63
C HIS A 83 5.84 -2.54 -13.21
N TYR A 84 5.51 -3.64 -12.51
CA TYR A 84 4.21 -4.28 -12.73
C TYR A 84 3.12 -3.30 -12.32
N THR A 85 2.07 -3.21 -13.13
CA THR A 85 0.84 -2.53 -12.75
C THR A 85 -0.31 -3.51 -12.77
N ALA A 86 -1.35 -3.20 -12.00
CA ALA A 86 -2.53 -4.04 -11.99
C ALA A 86 -3.79 -3.24 -11.69
N GLU A 87 -4.92 -3.83 -12.05
CA GLU A 87 -6.24 -3.25 -11.86
C GLU A 87 -7.18 -4.33 -11.31
N ILE A 88 -8.03 -3.94 -10.37
CA ILE A 88 -9.19 -4.72 -9.93
C ILE A 88 -10.44 -3.92 -10.26
N SER A 89 -11.32 -4.47 -11.08
CA SER A 89 -12.61 -3.88 -11.43
C SER A 89 -13.74 -4.73 -10.88
N ALA A 90 -14.81 -4.10 -10.41
CA ALA A 90 -15.97 -4.79 -9.87
C ALA A 90 -17.26 -4.01 -10.16
N ALA A 91 -18.35 -4.75 -10.34
CA ALA A 91 -19.68 -4.21 -10.18
C ALA A 91 -20.04 -4.18 -8.68
N VAL A 92 -20.93 -3.27 -8.29
CA VAL A 92 -21.45 -3.18 -6.92
C VAL A 92 -22.92 -3.54 -6.93
N GLU A 93 -23.29 -4.55 -6.15
CA GLU A 93 -24.70 -4.90 -5.93
C GLU A 93 -25.25 -4.02 -4.81
N ARG A 94 -26.20 -3.14 -5.16
CA ARG A 94 -27.03 -2.38 -4.25
C ARG A 94 -28.34 -1.99 -4.93
N PRO A 95 -29.38 -1.59 -4.17
CA PRO A 95 -30.57 -0.99 -4.75
C PRO A 95 -30.21 0.35 -5.40
N SER A 96 -29.98 0.35 -6.70
CA SER A 96 -29.62 1.53 -7.49
C SER A 96 -30.43 1.58 -8.79
N SER A 97 -30.53 2.79 -9.35
CA SER A 97 -31.16 3.01 -10.66
C SER A 97 -30.23 2.78 -11.85
N SER A 98 -28.93 2.66 -11.60
CA SER A 98 -27.86 2.43 -12.57
C SER A 98 -26.83 1.42 -12.06
N PRO A 99 -26.07 0.74 -12.94
CA PRO A 99 -24.96 -0.11 -12.51
C PRO A 99 -23.91 0.71 -11.77
N ASP A 100 -23.58 0.28 -10.55
CA ASP A 100 -22.52 0.88 -9.75
C ASP A 100 -21.22 0.10 -9.97
N LEU A 101 -20.10 0.82 -10.03
CA LEU A 101 -18.80 0.29 -10.46
C LEU A 101 -17.69 0.72 -9.49
N ALA A 102 -16.64 -0.08 -9.41
CA ALA A 102 -15.43 0.25 -8.68
C ALA A 102 -14.18 -0.26 -9.41
N ASP A 103 -13.19 0.62 -9.55
CA ASP A 103 -11.91 0.35 -10.21
C ASP A 103 -10.76 0.75 -9.29
N TYR A 104 -9.83 -0.18 -9.06
CA TYR A 104 -8.69 0.00 -8.16
C TYR A 104 -7.38 -0.27 -8.88
N HIS A 105 -6.46 0.69 -8.82
CA HIS A 105 -5.19 0.61 -9.53
C HIS A 105 -4.03 0.40 -8.57
N PHE A 106 -3.14 -0.50 -8.97
CA PHE A 106 -1.99 -0.93 -8.19
C PHE A 106 -0.69 -0.83 -8.99
N ILE A 107 0.39 -0.63 -8.26
CA ILE A 107 1.76 -0.73 -8.76
C ILE A 107 2.57 -1.63 -7.84
N TYR A 108 3.49 -2.41 -8.41
CA TYR A 108 4.36 -3.28 -7.64
C TYR A 108 5.74 -2.64 -7.47
N ILE A 109 6.05 -2.22 -6.25
CA ILE A 109 7.28 -1.50 -5.88
C ILE A 109 7.74 -1.98 -4.51
N ASP A 110 9.06 -2.09 -4.32
CA ASP A 110 9.68 -2.53 -3.06
C ASP A 110 9.15 -3.90 -2.59
N ASP A 111 9.08 -4.85 -3.53
CA ASP A 111 8.56 -6.20 -3.33
C ASP A 111 7.12 -6.22 -2.80
N ARG A 112 6.30 -5.17 -2.97
CA ARG A 112 4.90 -5.16 -2.52
C ARG A 112 3.96 -4.46 -3.51
N TRP A 113 2.73 -4.95 -3.58
CA TRP A 113 1.65 -4.24 -4.24
C TRP A 113 1.25 -3.00 -3.44
N GLN A 114 1.12 -1.87 -4.12
CA GLN A 114 0.69 -0.60 -3.55
C GLN A 114 -0.55 -0.09 -4.31
N LEU A 115 -1.63 0.19 -3.58
CA LEU A 115 -2.84 0.81 -4.08
C LEU A 115 -2.59 2.30 -4.28
N VAL A 116 -2.64 2.75 -5.53
CA VAL A 116 -2.31 4.14 -5.91
C VAL A 116 -3.53 5.01 -6.16
N LYS A 117 -4.60 4.40 -6.69
CA LYS A 117 -5.82 5.10 -7.09
C LYS A 117 -7.01 4.17 -6.93
N GLY A 118 -8.16 4.74 -6.63
CA GLY A 118 -9.43 4.05 -6.75
C GLY A 118 -10.52 5.00 -7.25
N GLU A 119 -11.45 4.46 -8.02
CA GLU A 119 -12.62 5.17 -8.51
C GLU A 119 -13.83 4.32 -8.18
N GLU A 120 -14.87 4.95 -7.63
CA GLU A 120 -16.14 4.29 -7.37
C GLU A 120 -17.26 5.16 -7.90
N PHE A 121 -18.16 4.56 -8.68
CA PHE A 121 -19.26 5.25 -9.33
C PHE A 121 -20.55 4.67 -8.81
N THR A 122 -21.41 5.54 -8.27
CA THR A 122 -22.73 5.17 -7.80
C THR A 122 -23.78 6.10 -8.39
N ASP A 123 -25.03 5.68 -8.36
CA ASP A 123 -26.16 6.50 -8.79
C ASP A 123 -26.31 7.86 -8.07
N VAL A 124 -25.65 8.04 -6.92
CA VAL A 124 -25.73 9.26 -6.10
C VAL A 124 -24.40 10.01 -5.92
N ALA A 125 -23.28 9.39 -6.29
CA ALA A 125 -21.96 9.98 -6.10
C ALA A 125 -20.85 9.28 -6.88
N ASP A 126 -19.87 10.08 -7.28
CA ASP A 126 -18.59 9.67 -7.86
C ASP A 126 -17.49 9.91 -6.83
N TYR A 127 -16.70 8.87 -6.57
CA TYR A 127 -15.62 8.87 -5.61
C TYR A 127 -14.29 8.71 -6.36
N VAL A 128 -13.33 9.56 -6.05
CA VAL A 128 -11.95 9.46 -6.56
C VAL A 128 -11.00 9.43 -5.37
N PHE A 129 -10.18 8.40 -5.31
CA PHE A 129 -9.17 8.19 -4.28
C PHE A 129 -7.78 8.22 -4.90
N ILE A 130 -6.84 8.89 -4.23
CA ILE A 130 -5.42 8.91 -4.59
C ILE A 130 -4.62 8.72 -3.30
N GLY A 131 -4.08 7.52 -3.11
CA GLY A 131 -3.43 7.13 -1.85
C GLY A 131 -4.37 7.30 -0.65
N ASP A 132 -4.02 8.23 0.25
CA ASP A 132 -4.77 8.55 1.47
C ASP A 132 -5.75 9.73 1.32
N ARG A 133 -5.88 10.29 0.12
CA ARG A 133 -6.76 11.41 -0.20
C ARG A 133 -7.98 10.96 -0.98
N TYR A 134 -9.05 11.73 -0.87
CA TYR A 134 -10.25 11.51 -1.66
C TYR A 134 -10.89 12.83 -2.10
N GLU A 135 -11.63 12.74 -3.20
CA GLU A 135 -12.61 13.71 -3.66
C GLU A 135 -13.94 12.97 -3.94
N ILE A 136 -15.05 13.53 -3.47
CA ILE A 136 -16.39 12.97 -3.67
C ILE A 136 -17.29 14.04 -4.27
N TYR A 137 -17.88 13.71 -5.41
CA TYR A 137 -18.89 14.51 -6.06
C TYR A 137 -20.24 13.82 -5.87
N SER A 138 -21.19 14.47 -5.19
CA SER A 138 -22.51 13.89 -4.94
C SER A 138 -23.60 14.73 -5.55
N VAL A 139 -24.63 14.07 -6.09
CA VAL A 139 -25.83 14.75 -6.63
C VAL A 139 -26.62 15.50 -5.55
N HIS A 140 -26.37 15.21 -4.26
CA HIS A 140 -27.04 15.83 -3.12
C HIS A 140 -26.28 17.03 -2.54
N ASN A 141 -25.08 17.35 -3.08
CA ASN A 141 -24.27 18.46 -2.59
C ASN A 141 -23.80 19.34 -3.75
N SER A 142 -23.78 20.66 -3.54
CA SER A 142 -23.33 21.62 -4.56
C SER A 142 -21.81 21.77 -4.62
N HIS A 143 -21.08 21.19 -3.67
CA HIS A 143 -19.64 21.27 -3.56
C HIS A 143 -18.99 19.89 -3.48
N THR A 144 -17.80 19.76 -4.08
CA THR A 144 -16.94 18.59 -3.94
C THR A 144 -16.44 18.45 -2.51
N LEU A 145 -16.70 17.30 -1.89
CA LEU A 145 -16.13 16.97 -0.59
C LEU A 145 -14.72 16.43 -0.78
N ARG A 146 -13.75 16.94 -0.02
CA ARG A 146 -12.35 16.52 -0.09
C ARG A 146 -11.83 16.24 1.31
N GLY A 147 -10.94 15.27 1.44
CA GLY A 147 -10.38 14.94 2.75
C GLY A 147 -9.23 13.95 2.74
N ASN A 148 -9.03 13.33 3.90
CA ASN A 148 -8.02 12.29 4.12
C ASN A 148 -8.69 11.07 4.78
N LEU A 149 -8.23 9.88 4.40
CA LEU A 149 -8.82 8.62 4.83
C LEU A 149 -8.64 8.33 6.32
N ASP A 150 -7.56 8.78 6.96
CA ASP A 150 -7.36 8.56 8.39
C ASP A 150 -8.46 9.28 9.19
N LYS A 151 -8.75 10.55 8.84
CA LYS A 151 -9.85 11.30 9.46
C LYS A 151 -11.21 10.70 9.15
N ALA A 152 -11.44 10.33 7.89
CA ALA A 152 -12.71 9.73 7.48
C ALA A 152 -13.00 8.41 8.20
N LYS A 153 -11.95 7.62 8.49
CA LYS A 153 -12.05 6.39 9.26
C LYS A 153 -12.43 6.65 10.71
N GLU A 154 -11.87 7.68 11.34
CA GLU A 154 -12.20 8.08 12.71
C GLU A 154 -13.64 8.60 12.82
N GLU A 155 -14.08 9.38 11.84
CA GLU A 155 -15.40 10.03 11.81
C GLU A 155 -16.51 9.11 11.28
N GLY A 156 -16.16 8.01 10.59
CA GLY A 156 -17.12 7.11 9.94
C GLY A 156 -17.87 7.75 8.76
N GLY A 157 -17.32 8.83 8.20
CA GLY A 157 -18.04 9.73 7.29
C GLY A 157 -18.14 9.27 5.83
N ILE A 158 -17.43 8.21 5.43
CA ILE A 158 -17.36 7.77 4.03
C ILE A 158 -17.89 6.35 3.89
N LYS A 159 -18.85 6.17 2.99
CA LYS A 159 -19.42 4.88 2.60
C LYS A 159 -18.77 4.43 1.30
N SER A 160 -17.60 3.81 1.41
CA SER A 160 -16.76 3.43 0.27
C SER A 160 -16.13 2.06 0.50
N GLY A 161 -15.91 1.34 -0.59
CA GLY A 161 -15.20 0.07 -0.60
C GLY A 161 -13.69 0.23 -0.61
N TYR A 162 -13.17 1.38 -1.05
CA TYR A 162 -11.76 1.76 -0.98
C TYR A 162 -11.26 1.79 0.46
N LEU A 163 -12.07 2.27 1.41
CA LEU A 163 -11.67 2.41 2.81
C LEU A 163 -11.30 1.06 3.46
N PRO A 164 -12.14 0.02 3.45
CA PRO A 164 -11.76 -1.30 3.97
C PRO A 164 -10.66 -1.97 3.11
N LEU A 165 -10.62 -1.75 1.79
CA LEU A 165 -9.51 -2.24 0.97
C LEU A 165 -8.17 -1.66 1.46
N TYR A 166 -8.12 -0.35 1.71
CA TYR A 166 -6.91 0.39 2.11
C TYR A 166 -6.39 0.02 3.50
N TYR A 167 -7.26 -0.29 4.47
CA TYR A 167 -6.87 -0.57 5.86
C TYR A 167 -7.00 -2.03 6.31
N GLU A 168 -7.98 -2.77 5.80
CA GLU A 168 -8.28 -4.14 6.26
C GLU A 168 -7.57 -5.18 5.41
N VAL A 169 -7.67 -5.06 4.08
CA VAL A 169 -6.96 -5.95 3.15
C VAL A 169 -5.50 -5.55 3.02
N LEU A 170 -5.25 -4.25 2.90
CA LEU A 170 -3.93 -3.64 2.81
C LEU A 170 -3.56 -2.93 4.12
N ASN A 171 -2.29 -2.68 4.33
CA ASN A 171 -1.76 -1.88 5.42
C ASN A 171 -1.50 -0.47 4.89
N ARG A 172 -2.51 0.40 4.99
CA ARG A 172 -2.47 1.78 4.46
C ARG A 172 -2.08 1.80 2.98
N GLY A 173 -2.80 1.01 2.17
CA GLY A 173 -2.56 0.88 0.73
C GLY A 173 -1.41 -0.04 0.33
N ILE A 174 -0.62 -0.55 1.28
CA ILE A 174 0.49 -1.47 1.00
C ILE A 174 0.07 -2.91 1.29
N GLU A 175 0.42 -3.85 0.43
CA GLU A 175 0.16 -5.27 0.63
C GLU A 175 0.60 -5.80 2.02
N LYS A 176 -0.26 -6.63 2.62
CA LYS A 176 0.06 -7.44 3.80
C LYS A 176 0.57 -8.80 3.35
N LEU A 177 1.84 -9.10 3.69
CA LEU A 177 2.45 -10.42 3.56
C LEU A 177 1.98 -11.34 4.70
#